data_AF-A0A4Y7TPN5-F1
#
_entry.id   AF-A0A4Y7TPN5-F1
#
_cell.length_a   1.000
_cell.length_b   1.000
_cell.length_c   1.000
_cell.angle_alpha   90.00
_cell.angle_beta   90.00
_cell.angle_gamma   90.00
#
_symmetry.space_group_name_H-M   'P 1'
#
loop_
_entity.id
_entity.type
_entity.pdbx_description
1 polymer ?
#
loop_
_entity_poly.entity_id
_entity_poly.type
_entity_poly.pdbx_seq_one_letter_code
_entity_poly.pdbx_strand_id
1 'polypeptide(L)'
;MSQDFASVGQQFAKFYYEKFDSDRSQLAPLYRDFSMLTFEGQPFQGTQAIIEKLTSLSFQKVAHQVSSMDVQPSSDGKILVHVCGFLQVDGGENHLPYNQVFQLVPEGSTYYVLNDMFRLNLA
;
A
#
# COMPACT_ATOMS: atom_id res chain seq x y z
N MET A 1 -20.94 12.90 -13.28
CA MET A 1 -20.64 12.74 -11.84
C MET A 1 -19.14 12.77 -11.70
N SER A 2 -18.58 13.73 -10.97
CA SER A 2 -17.15 13.75 -10.67
C SER A 2 -16.81 12.45 -9.93
N GLN A 3 -15.91 11.65 -10.48
CA GLN A 3 -15.42 10.46 -9.80
C GLN A 3 -14.74 10.94 -8.51
N ASP A 4 -15.25 10.51 -7.35
CA ASP A 4 -14.69 10.89 -6.06
C ASP A 4 -13.42 10.07 -5.81
N PHE A 5 -12.30 10.56 -6.35
CA PHE A 5 -11.00 9.92 -6.22
C PHE A 5 -10.59 9.75 -4.74
N ALA A 6 -10.98 10.68 -3.87
CA ALA A 6 -10.67 10.60 -2.44
C ALA A 6 -11.36 9.37 -1.81
N SER A 7 -12.64 9.15 -2.13
CA SER A 7 -13.35 7.95 -1.67
C SER A 7 -12.72 6.66 -2.21
N VAL A 8 -12.30 6.63 -3.48
CA VAL A 8 -11.59 5.47 -4.05
C VAL A 8 -10.27 5.19 -3.32
N GLY A 9 -9.44 6.22 -3.11
CA GLY A 9 -8.16 6.07 -2.41
C GLY A 9 -8.33 5.60 -0.96
N GLN A 10 -9.31 6.13 -0.24
CA GLN A 10 -9.64 5.72 1.13
C GLN A 10 -10.11 4.26 1.20
N GLN A 11 -11.02 3.86 0.31
CA GLN A 11 -11.49 2.48 0.23
C GLN A 11 -10.37 1.50 -0.13
N PHE A 12 -9.53 1.88 -1.10
CA PHE A 12 -8.36 1.10 -1.50
C PHE A 12 -7.40 0.90 -0.33
N ALA A 13 -6.98 1.98 0.34
CA ALA A 13 -6.01 1.89 1.42
C ALA A 13 -6.55 1.09 2.61
N LYS A 14 -7.84 1.28 2.96
CA LYS A 14 -8.50 0.45 3.97
C LYS A 14 -8.44 -1.03 3.61
N PHE A 15 -8.86 -1.38 2.39
CA PHE A 15 -8.82 -2.76 1.91
C PHE A 15 -7.40 -3.33 1.91
N TYR A 16 -6.44 -2.56 1.38
CA TYR A 16 -5.03 -2.96 1.30
C TYR A 16 -4.46 -3.25 2.69
N TYR A 17 -4.61 -2.33 3.65
CA TYR A 17 -4.08 -2.50 5.00
C TYR A 17 -4.79 -3.60 5.79
N GLU A 18 -6.11 -3.75 5.66
CA GLU A 18 -6.83 -4.88 6.27
C GLU A 18 -6.30 -6.23 5.77
N LYS A 19 -5.99 -6.35 4.48
CA LYS A 19 -5.37 -7.55 3.90
C LYS A 19 -3.92 -7.70 4.34
N PHE A 20 -3.14 -6.63 4.39
CA PHE A 20 -1.77 -6.67 4.87
C PHE A 20 -1.68 -7.16 6.32
N ASP A 21 -2.54 -6.65 7.19
CA ASP A 21 -2.55 -6.93 8.63
C ASP A 21 -3.03 -8.35 8.95
N SER A 22 -3.91 -8.91 8.10
CA SER A 22 -4.46 -10.26 8.27
C SER A 22 -3.65 -11.33 7.56
N ASP A 23 -3.41 -11.18 6.26
CA ASP A 23 -2.73 -12.16 5.41
C ASP A 23 -2.17 -11.49 4.15
N ARG A 24 -0.87 -11.17 4.19
CA ARG A 24 -0.16 -10.48 3.10
C ARG A 24 -0.16 -11.25 1.78
N SER A 25 -0.36 -12.57 1.79
CA SER A 25 -0.46 -13.35 0.55
C SER A 25 -1.69 -12.98 -0.28
N GLN A 26 -2.74 -12.44 0.37
CA GLN A 26 -3.98 -12.01 -0.30
C GLN A 26 -3.83 -10.68 -1.03
N LEU A 27 -2.67 -10.03 -0.97
CA LEU A 27 -2.38 -8.83 -1.75
C LEU A 27 -2.01 -9.15 -3.21
N ALA A 28 -1.72 -10.43 -3.54
CA ALA A 28 -1.31 -10.81 -4.89
C ALA A 28 -2.24 -10.30 -6.02
N PRO A 29 -3.58 -10.34 -5.89
CA PRO A 29 -4.48 -9.85 -6.93
C PRO A 29 -4.41 -8.33 -7.17
N LEU A 30 -3.82 -7.56 -6.25
CA LEU A 30 -3.67 -6.11 -6.38
C LEU A 30 -2.47 -5.72 -7.25
N TYR A 31 -1.57 -6.66 -7.57
CA TYR A 31 -0.37 -6.39 -8.36
C TYR A 31 -0.41 -7.11 -9.72
N ARG A 32 0.47 -6.69 -10.62
CA ARG A 32 0.68 -7.27 -11.97
C ARG A 32 2.17 -7.60 -12.15
N ASP A 33 2.53 -8.26 -13.24
CA ASP A 33 3.94 -8.63 -13.53
C ASP A 33 4.86 -7.43 -13.74
N PHE A 34 4.28 -6.28 -14.08
CA PHE A 34 4.99 -5.01 -14.27
C PHE A 34 4.82 -4.04 -13.09
N SER A 35 4.15 -4.44 -12.01
CA SER A 35 4.06 -3.63 -10.79
C SER A 35 5.43 -3.51 -10.12
N MET A 36 5.66 -2.38 -9.46
CA MET A 36 6.90 -2.09 -8.74
C MET A 36 6.61 -1.78 -7.27
N LEU A 37 7.35 -2.42 -6.37
CA LEU A 37 7.46 -2.05 -4.96
C LEU A 37 8.88 -1.52 -4.70
N THR A 38 8.99 -0.40 -4.01
CA THR A 38 10.24 0.02 -3.36
C THR A 38 10.02 0.01 -1.86
N PHE A 39 10.61 -0.98 -1.18
CA PHE A 39 10.47 -1.15 0.27
C PHE A 39 11.80 -0.80 0.95
N GLU A 40 11.84 0.24 1.78
CA GLU A 40 13.08 0.71 2.43
C GLU A 40 14.22 1.01 1.44
N GLY A 41 13.88 1.46 0.23
CA GLY A 41 14.84 1.75 -0.84
C GLY A 41 15.27 0.55 -1.68
N GLN A 42 14.78 -0.66 -1.38
CA GLN A 42 15.03 -1.86 -2.18
C GLN A 42 13.90 -2.06 -3.22
N PRO A 43 14.22 -2.15 -4.52
CA PRO A 43 13.21 -2.35 -5.56
C PRO A 43 12.85 -3.84 -5.74
N PHE A 44 11.58 -4.11 -5.98
CA PHE A 44 11.00 -5.42 -6.30
C PHE A 44 10.01 -5.25 -7.46
N GLN A 45 10.12 -6.10 -8.48
CA GLN A 45 9.27 -6.04 -9.66
C GLN A 45 8.44 -7.32 -9.80
N GLY A 46 7.17 -7.14 -10.13
CA GLY A 46 6.23 -8.22 -10.41
C GLY A 46 5.59 -8.79 -9.15
N THR A 47 4.39 -9.35 -9.33
CA THR A 47 3.53 -9.81 -8.23
C THR A 47 4.25 -10.81 -7.32
N GLN A 48 4.98 -11.76 -7.90
CA GLN A 48 5.70 -12.77 -7.11
C GLN A 48 6.75 -12.14 -6.19
N ALA A 49 7.66 -11.32 -6.70
CA ALA A 49 8.73 -10.73 -5.91
C ALA A 49 8.19 -9.77 -4.84
N ILE A 50 7.12 -9.04 -5.16
CA ILE A 50 6.42 -8.16 -4.21
C ILE A 50 5.86 -8.98 -3.05
N ILE A 51 5.09 -10.04 -3.32
CA ILE A 51 4.47 -10.86 -2.28
C ILE A 51 5.51 -11.62 -1.46
N GLU A 52 6.56 -12.15 -2.09
CA GLU A 52 7.70 -12.74 -1.38
C GLU A 52 8.33 -11.73 -0.41
N LYS A 53 8.56 -10.49 -0.83
CA LYS A 53 9.08 -9.45 0.06
C LYS A 53 8.14 -9.13 1.22
N LEU A 54 6.85 -8.95 0.96
CA LEU A 54 5.89 -8.60 2.01
C LEU A 54 5.73 -9.74 3.03
N THR A 55 5.73 -11.00 2.56
CA THR A 55 5.64 -12.19 3.42
C THR A 55 6.95 -12.50 4.15
N SER A 56 8.11 -12.07 3.64
CA SER A 56 9.41 -12.26 4.31
C SER A 56 9.64 -11.34 5.51
N LEU A 57 8.77 -10.35 5.75
CA LEU A 57 8.95 -9.41 6.86
C LEU A 57 8.77 -10.13 8.21
N SER A 58 9.76 -9.98 9.09
CA SER A 58 9.98 -10.79 10.29
C SER A 58 9.07 -10.47 11.49
N PHE A 59 7.82 -10.07 11.25
CA PHE A 59 6.83 -9.82 12.30
C PHE A 59 5.60 -10.71 12.12
N GLN A 60 5.04 -11.16 13.25
CA GLN A 60 3.88 -12.06 13.26
C GLN A 60 2.57 -11.30 13.11
N LYS A 61 2.45 -10.15 13.79
CA LYS A 61 1.30 -9.26 13.70
C LYS A 61 1.75 -7.84 13.38
N VAL A 62 0.98 -7.17 12.55
CA VAL A 62 1.11 -5.75 12.29
C VAL A 62 -0.29 -5.15 12.27
N ALA A 63 -0.41 -3.92 12.75
CA ALA A 63 -1.59 -3.10 12.57
C ALA A 63 -1.17 -1.76 11.96
N HIS A 64 -1.75 -1.44 10.81
CA HIS A 64 -1.59 -0.12 10.20
C HIS A 64 -2.59 0.87 10.80
N GLN A 65 -2.06 1.98 11.30
CA GLN A 65 -2.86 3.10 11.77
C GLN A 65 -2.63 4.28 10.83
N VAL A 66 -3.61 4.60 9.99
CA VAL A 66 -3.55 5.74 9.07
C VAL A 66 -3.75 7.03 9.87
N SER A 67 -2.79 7.96 9.77
CA SER A 67 -2.86 9.28 10.40
C SER A 67 -3.40 10.34 9.44
N SER A 68 -2.89 10.36 8.21
CA SER A 68 -3.36 11.25 7.15
C SER A 68 -3.26 10.57 5.79
N MET A 69 -4.07 11.04 4.85
CA MET A 69 -4.09 10.53 3.49
C MET A 69 -4.45 11.64 2.52
N ASP A 70 -3.63 11.75 1.48
CA ASP A 70 -3.85 12.66 0.36
C ASP A 70 -4.09 11.85 -0.91
N VAL A 71 -5.10 12.24 -1.68
CA VAL A 71 -5.46 11.55 -2.93
C VAL A 71 -5.58 12.54 -4.06
N GLN A 72 -4.92 12.26 -5.18
CA GLN A 72 -4.95 13.09 -6.37
C GLN A 72 -5.22 12.25 -7.63
N PRO A 73 -6.00 12.78 -8.59
CA PRO A 73 -6.03 12.20 -9.92
C PRO A 73 -4.66 12.35 -10.59
N SER A 74 -4.31 11.36 -11.42
CA SER A 74 -3.13 11.35 -12.29
C SER A 74 -3.58 11.17 -13.75
N SER A 75 -2.65 10.92 -14.68
CA SER A 75 -2.97 10.75 -16.11
C SER A 75 -3.77 9.48 -16.38
N ASP A 76 -4.65 9.52 -17.38
CA ASP A 76 -5.44 8.38 -17.86
C ASP A 76 -6.31 7.70 -16.79
N GLY A 77 -6.89 8.48 -15.88
CA GLY A 77 -7.78 7.96 -14.83
C GLY A 77 -7.03 7.23 -13.70
N LYS A 78 -5.70 7.26 -13.69
CA LYS A 78 -4.88 6.77 -12.58
C LYS A 78 -5.06 7.66 -11.34
N ILE A 79 -4.76 7.11 -10.17
CA ILE A 79 -4.87 7.82 -8.89
C ILE A 79 -3.55 7.71 -8.16
N LEU A 80 -3.09 8.81 -7.59
CA LEU A 80 -1.99 8.83 -6.62
C LEU A 80 -2.56 8.92 -5.22
N VAL A 81 -2.12 8.01 -4.36
CA VAL A 81 -2.49 7.96 -2.94
C VAL A 81 -1.23 8.09 -2.13
N HIS A 82 -1.16 9.07 -1.24
CA HIS A 82 -0.09 9.22 -0.26
C HIS A 82 -0.69 8.99 1.13
N VAL A 83 -0.06 8.11 1.90
CA VAL A 83 -0.48 7.72 3.24
C VAL A 83 0.65 8.00 4.22
N CYS A 84 0.34 8.72 5.28
CA CYS A 84 1.18 8.82 6.47
C CYS A 84 0.51 8.06 7.60
N GLY A 85 1.26 7.28 8.36
CA GLY A 85 0.69 6.52 9.46
C GLY A 85 1.72 5.94 10.41
N PHE A 86 1.25 5.01 11.22
CA PHE A 86 2.07 4.27 12.18
C PHE A 86 1.84 2.77 12.02
N LEU A 87 2.91 2.00 12.16
CA LEU A 87 2.84 0.55 12.31
C LEU A 87 2.96 0.19 13.78
N GLN A 88 2.00 -0.60 14.26
CA GLN A 88 2.13 -1.30 15.52
C GLN A 88 2.52 -2.75 15.25
N VAL A 89 3.68 -3.17 15.71
CA VAL A 89 4.24 -4.50 15.43
C VAL A 89 4.15 -5.38 16.68
N ASP A 90 3.65 -6.60 16.51
CA ASP A 90 3.53 -7.64 17.54
C ASP A 90 2.86 -7.17 18.86
N GLY A 91 1.97 -6.18 18.76
CA GLY A 91 1.27 -5.59 19.92
C GLY A 91 2.16 -4.75 20.84
N GLY A 92 3.38 -4.40 20.42
CA GLY A 92 4.25 -3.51 21.15
C GLY A 92 3.67 -2.09 21.31
N GLU A 93 4.19 -1.35 22.28
CA GLU A 93 3.80 0.04 22.53
C GLU A 93 4.43 1.02 21.51
N ASN A 94 5.50 0.59 20.85
CA ASN A 94 6.21 1.41 19.87
C ASN A 94 5.43 1.49 18.55
N HIS A 95 5.02 2.71 18.21
CA HIS A 95 4.37 3.05 16.95
C HIS A 95 5.43 3.55 15.97
N LEU A 96 5.75 2.75 14.96
CA LEU A 96 6.76 3.10 13.96
C LEU A 96 6.13 3.98 12.89
N PRO A 97 6.50 5.27 12.75
CA PRO A 97 5.94 6.12 11.72
C PRO A 97 6.37 5.62 10.33
N TYR A 98 5.46 5.68 9.37
CA TYR A 98 5.73 5.32 7.99
C TYR A 98 5.06 6.29 7.01
N ASN A 99 5.60 6.35 5.80
CA ASN A 99 4.95 6.89 4.62
C ASN A 99 4.82 5.80 3.56
N GLN A 100 3.70 5.80 2.85
CA GLN A 100 3.49 4.93 1.70
C GLN A 100 2.82 5.67 0.56
N VAL A 101 3.29 5.46 -0.66
CA VAL A 101 2.70 6.04 -1.88
C VAL A 101 2.25 4.91 -2.79
N PHE A 102 1.02 5.01 -3.29
CA PHE A 102 0.48 4.11 -4.31
C PHE A 102 0.12 4.89 -5.58
N GLN A 103 0.43 4.30 -6.73
CA GLN A 103 -0.21 4.66 -7.99
C GLN A 103 -1.20 3.56 -8.39
N LEU A 104 -2.48 3.90 -8.38
CA LEU A 104 -3.57 3.01 -8.77
C LEU A 104 -3.90 3.21 -10.25
N VAL A 105 -4.05 2.11 -10.97
CA VAL A 105 -4.47 2.10 -12.38
C VAL A 105 -5.83 1.42 -12.49
N PRO A 106 -6.80 2.04 -13.18
CA PRO A 106 -8.12 1.45 -13.35
C PRO A 106 -8.05 0.17 -14.20
N GLU A 107 -8.78 -0.86 -13.79
CA GLU A 107 -8.96 -2.11 -14.53
C GLU A 107 -10.45 -2.52 -14.44
N GLY A 108 -11.21 -2.16 -15.46
CA GLY A 108 -12.67 -2.33 -15.46
C GLY A 108 -13.34 -1.51 -14.36
N SER A 109 -13.87 -2.18 -13.33
CA SER A 109 -14.52 -1.56 -12.17
C SER A 109 -13.64 -1.53 -10.91
N THR A 110 -12.41 -2.03 -11.01
CA THR A 110 -11.46 -2.11 -9.91
C THR A 110 -10.17 -1.34 -10.24
N TYR A 111 -9.19 -1.43 -9.35
CA TYR A 111 -7.86 -0.85 -9.53
C TYR A 111 -6.79 -1.89 -9.19
N TYR A 112 -5.64 -1.80 -9.85
CA TYR A 112 -4.42 -2.47 -9.44
C TYR A 112 -3.34 -1.44 -9.08
N VAL A 113 -2.33 -1.88 -8.32
CA VAL A 113 -1.19 -1.08 -7.90
C VAL A 113 -0.09 -1.17 -8.94
N LEU A 114 0.21 -0.07 -9.62
CA LEU A 114 1.34 0.00 -10.55
C LEU A 114 2.64 0.30 -9.81
N ASN A 115 2.62 1.31 -8.93
CA ASN A 115 3.77 1.71 -8.13
C ASN A 115 3.39 1.71 -6.65
N ASP A 116 4.27 1.17 -5.82
CA ASP A 116 4.18 1.12 -4.37
C ASP A 116 5.53 1.54 -3.79
N MET A 117 5.56 2.56 -2.95
CA MET A 117 6.78 3.03 -2.30
C MET A 117 6.55 3.16 -0.81
N PHE A 118 7.32 2.41 -0.03
CA PHE A 118 7.21 2.34 1.43
C PHE A 118 8.51 2.77 2.11
N ARG A 119 8.38 3.62 3.13
CA ARG A 119 9.47 4.04 4.03
C ARG A 119 8.98 4.16 5.47
N LEU A 120 9.77 3.66 6.40
CA LEU A 120 9.74 4.04 7.81
C LEU A 120 10.39 5.42 7.97
N ASN A 121 9.76 6.27 8.77
CA ASN A 121 10.25 7.61 9.08
C ASN A 121 11.01 7.58 10.42
N LEU A 122 12.08 6.79 10.48
CA LEU A 122 12.94 6.71 11.66
C LEU A 122 13.87 7.93 11.62
N ALA A 123 13.68 8.87 12.55
CA ALA A 123 14.54 10.04 12.73
C ALA A 123 15.92 9.64 13.29
#